data_AF-A0A091M8H2-F1
#
_entry.id   AF-A0A091M8H2-F1
#
_cell.length_a   1.000
_cell.length_b   1.000
_cell.length_c   1.000
_cell.angle_alpha   90.00
_cell.angle_beta   90.00
_cell.angle_gamma   90.00
#
_symmetry.space_group_name_H-M   'P 1'
#
loop_
_entity.id
_entity.type
_entity.pdbx_description
1 polymer ?
#
loop_
_entity_poly.entity_id
_entity_poly.type
_entity_poly.pdbx_seq_one_letter_code
_entity_poly.pdbx_strand_id
1 'polypeptide(L)'
;ILVLVRNPKDTAVSYYHFYNNMPVLPSFTSWDAYFAAFMNGKLAWGSYIDHLVEWNKYIDHDRIMMISYEELKEHQVLAMKRIAAFFGFSLCEEDFLRIAKKTSFQAMKEKS
;
A
#
# COMPACT_ATOMS: atom_id res chain seq x y z
N ILE A 1 -11.58 -8.71 -4.26
CA ILE A 1 -10.98 -7.71 -3.35
C ILE A 1 -9.48 -7.74 -3.56
N LEU A 2 -8.84 -6.59 -3.77
CA LEU A 2 -7.38 -6.49 -3.84
C LEU A 2 -6.88 -5.89 -2.53
N VAL A 3 -5.96 -6.58 -1.87
CA VAL A 3 -5.35 -6.17 -0.60
C VAL A 3 -3.91 -5.79 -0.88
N LEU A 4 -3.58 -4.52 -0.65
CA LEU A 4 -2.22 -4.02 -0.76
C LEU A 4 -1.50 -4.20 0.58
N VAL A 5 -0.40 -4.95 0.57
CA VAL A 5 0.51 -5.07 1.71
C VAL A 5 1.82 -4.34 1.39
N ARG A 6 2.53 -3.90 2.42
CA ARG A 6 3.83 -3.24 2.28
C ARG A 6 4.70 -3.66 3.44
N ASN A 7 6.02 -3.61 3.27
CA ASN A 7 6.93 -3.85 4.38
C ASN A 7 6.52 -3.01 5.61
N PRO A 8 6.32 -3.62 6.80
CA PRO A 8 5.88 -2.88 7.99
C PRO A 8 6.83 -1.75 8.40
N LYS A 9 8.14 -1.89 8.14
CA LYS A 9 9.14 -0.86 8.46
C LYS A 9 8.94 0.37 7.59
N ASP A 10 8.79 0.17 6.28
CA ASP A 10 8.53 1.25 5.33
C ASP A 10 7.15 1.88 5.53
N THR A 11 6.18 1.05 5.92
CA THR A 11 4.83 1.50 6.31
C THR A 11 4.90 2.41 7.53
N ALA A 12 5.64 2.03 8.58
CA ALA A 12 5.81 2.84 9.78
C ALA A 12 6.39 4.22 9.46
N VAL A 13 7.46 4.29 8.65
CA VAL A 13 8.10 5.55 8.24
C VAL A 13 7.15 6.41 7.42
N SER A 14 6.52 5.83 6.40
CA SER A 14 5.56 6.54 5.54
C SER A 14 4.38 7.08 6.35
N TYR A 15 3.90 6.30 7.31
CA TYR A 15 2.75 6.65 8.11
C TYR A 15 3.07 7.71 9.18
N TYR A 16 4.30 7.75 9.71
CA TYR A 16 4.78 8.84 10.58
C TYR A 16 4.69 10.21 9.89
N HIS A 17 5.21 10.29 8.66
CA HIS A 17 5.14 11.54 7.89
C HIS A 17 3.71 11.93 7.57
N PHE A 18 2.85 10.97 7.22
CA PHE A 18 1.44 11.23 7.00
C PHE A 18 0.75 11.76 8.27
N TYR A 19 0.97 11.12 9.42
CA TYR A 19 0.37 11.49 10.69
C TYR A 19 0.71 12.93 11.10
N ASN A 20 1.95 13.34 10.89
CA ASN A 20 2.43 14.68 11.20
C ASN A 20 1.99 15.76 10.19
N ASN A 21 1.62 15.37 8.97
CA ASN A 21 1.17 16.29 7.93
C ASN A 21 -0.35 16.39 7.82
N MET A 22 -1.10 15.55 8.54
CA MET A 22 -2.57 15.50 8.48
C MET A 22 -3.18 16.31 9.65
N PRO A 23 -3.83 17.46 9.39
CA PRO A 23 -4.28 18.36 10.47
C PRO A 23 -5.31 17.77 11.43
N VAL A 24 -6.04 16.72 11.01
CA VAL A 24 -7.08 16.08 11.82
C VAL A 24 -6.53 14.98 12.75
N LEU A 25 -5.23 14.67 12.65
CA LEU A 25 -4.58 13.66 13.47
C LEU A 25 -3.66 14.32 14.52
N PRO A 26 -3.48 13.72 15.70
CA PRO A 26 -2.53 14.22 16.67
C PRO A 26 -1.11 14.03 16.13
N SER A 27 -0.30 15.09 16.10
CA SER A 27 1.09 14.99 15.66
C SER A 27 1.97 14.37 16.75
N PHE A 28 3.04 13.71 16.31
CA PHE A 28 4.09 13.17 17.16
C PHE A 28 5.34 14.04 17.05
N THR A 29 5.87 14.45 18.20
CA THR A 29 7.08 15.27 18.28
C THR A 29 8.37 14.46 18.18
N SER A 30 8.30 13.14 18.37
CA SER A 30 9.44 12.24 18.23
C SER A 30 9.08 10.93 17.53
N TRP A 31 10.05 10.38 16.81
CA TRP A 31 9.93 9.06 16.17
C TRP A 31 9.67 7.94 17.18
N ASP A 32 10.37 7.92 18.31
CA ASP A 32 10.25 6.84 19.29
C ASP A 32 8.85 6.77 19.91
N ALA A 33 8.25 7.93 20.22
CA ALA A 33 6.90 8.00 20.74
C ALA A 33 5.88 7.49 19.69
N TYR A 34 6.04 7.90 18.44
CA TYR A 34 5.22 7.40 17.33
C TYR A 34 5.40 5.90 17.14
N PHE A 35 6.64 5.41 17.10
CA PHE A 35 6.94 4.01 16.81
C PHE A 35 6.39 3.10 17.91
N ALA A 36 6.49 3.52 19.17
CA ALA A 36 5.83 2.82 20.28
C ALA A 36 4.30 2.78 20.09
N ALA A 37 3.67 3.89 19.67
CA ALA A 37 2.24 3.90 19.37
C ALA A 37 1.87 2.98 18.19
N PHE A 38 2.64 3.01 17.10
CA PHE A 38 2.50 2.14 15.93
C PHE A 38 2.54 0.66 16.31
N MET A 39 3.57 0.26 17.07
CA MET A 39 3.76 -1.13 17.49
C MET A 39 2.68 -1.64 18.44
N ASN A 40 2.06 -0.73 19.21
CA ASN A 40 0.97 -1.06 20.13
C ASN A 40 -0.43 -0.87 19.50
N GLY A 41 -0.53 -0.56 18.20
CA GLY A 41 -1.80 -0.32 17.52
C GLY A 41 -2.58 0.90 18.03
N LYS A 42 -1.89 1.87 18.65
CA LYS A 42 -2.48 3.09 19.24
C LYS A 42 -2.48 4.27 18.26
N LEU A 43 -2.56 3.98 16.97
CA LEU A 43 -2.71 4.97 15.90
C LEU A 43 -4.11 4.90 15.32
N ALA A 44 -4.46 5.88 14.48
CA ALA A 44 -5.67 5.82 13.68
C ALA A 44 -5.73 4.50 12.89
N TRP A 45 -6.94 3.95 12.77
CA TRP A 45 -7.21 2.65 12.13
C TRP A 45 -6.56 1.41 12.79
N GLY A 46 -5.90 1.55 13.94
CA GLY A 46 -5.47 0.43 14.78
C GLY A 46 -4.12 -0.19 14.40
N SER A 47 -3.96 -1.48 14.70
CA SER A 47 -2.72 -2.23 14.52
C SER A 47 -2.52 -2.68 13.06
N TYR A 48 -1.42 -2.23 12.45
CA TYR A 48 -1.03 -2.72 11.12
C TYR A 48 -0.73 -4.22 11.13
N ILE A 49 -0.18 -4.74 12.23
CA ILE A 49 0.14 -6.17 12.35
C ILE A 49 -1.15 -7.00 12.42
N ASP A 50 -2.15 -6.54 13.18
CA ASP A 50 -3.44 -7.25 13.27
C ASP A 50 -4.14 -7.25 11.91
N HIS A 51 -4.04 -6.14 11.16
CA HIS A 51 -4.53 -6.06 9.79
C HIS A 51 -3.87 -7.11 8.88
N LEU A 52 -2.54 -7.25 8.93
CA LEU A 52 -1.83 -8.28 8.16
C LEU A 52 -2.24 -9.70 8.57
N VAL A 53 -2.34 -9.96 9.88
CA VAL A 53 -2.74 -11.28 10.41
C VAL A 53 -4.17 -11.62 9.98
N GLU A 54 -5.09 -10.66 10.02
CA GLU A 54 -6.47 -10.89 9.63
C GLU A 54 -6.58 -11.22 8.14
N TRP A 55 -5.92 -10.45 7.28
CA TRP A 55 -5.95 -10.73 5.84
C TRP A 55 -5.24 -12.01 5.46
N ASN A 56 -4.16 -12.38 6.17
CA ASN A 56 -3.43 -13.64 5.95
C ASN A 56 -4.33 -14.89 6.04
N LYS A 57 -5.44 -14.83 6.79
CA LYS A 57 -6.43 -15.91 6.87
C LYS A 57 -7.10 -16.22 5.52
N TYR A 58 -7.03 -15.29 4.57
CA TYR A 58 -7.70 -15.37 3.28
C TYR A 58 -6.73 -15.40 2.10
N ILE A 59 -5.44 -15.69 2.33
CA ILE A 59 -4.42 -15.66 1.28
C ILE A 59 -4.72 -16.61 0.12
N ASP A 60 -5.42 -17.73 0.40
CA ASP A 60 -5.81 -18.73 -0.60
C ASP A 60 -7.27 -18.56 -1.08
N HIS A 61 -7.97 -17.47 -0.71
CA HIS A 61 -9.35 -17.27 -1.17
C HIS A 61 -9.36 -16.67 -2.58
N ASP A 62 -9.96 -17.37 -3.55
CA ASP A 62 -10.08 -16.96 -4.97
C ASP A 62 -10.64 -15.54 -5.23
N ARG A 63 -11.39 -14.97 -4.29
CA ARG A 63 -11.97 -13.61 -4.42
C ARG A 63 -11.09 -12.53 -3.78
N ILE A 64 -9.91 -12.90 -3.27
CA ILE A 64 -8.98 -12.02 -2.60
C ILE A 64 -7.61 -12.15 -3.29
N MET A 65 -7.10 -11.03 -3.78
CA MET A 65 -5.76 -10.95 -4.33
C MET A 65 -4.89 -10.14 -3.38
N MET A 66 -3.85 -10.77 -2.84
CA MET A 66 -2.78 -10.06 -2.16
C MET A 66 -1.75 -9.57 -3.16
N ILE A 67 -1.34 -8.31 -3.00
CA ILE A 67 -0.24 -7.73 -3.76
C ILE A 67 0.61 -6.87 -2.86
N SER A 68 1.93 -6.93 -3.04
CA SER A 68 2.84 -6.09 -2.28
C SER A 68 3.15 -4.77 -3.01
N TYR A 69 3.39 -3.72 -2.24
CA TYR A 69 3.90 -2.45 -2.76
C TYR A 69 5.24 -2.64 -3.47
N GLU A 70 6.08 -3.51 -2.92
CA GLU A 70 7.40 -3.83 -3.45
C GLU A 70 7.30 -4.47 -4.84
N GLU A 71 6.36 -5.41 -5.03
CA GLU A 71 6.08 -5.99 -6.35
C GLU A 71 5.58 -4.95 -7.36
N LEU A 72 4.68 -4.05 -6.94
CA LEU A 72 4.20 -2.95 -7.79
C LEU A 72 5.32 -2.01 -8.21
N LYS A 73 6.35 -1.87 -7.38
CA LYS A 73 7.50 -1.00 -7.64
C LYS A 73 8.56 -1.69 -8.51
N GLU A 74 8.88 -2.95 -8.25
CA GLU A 74 9.93 -3.70 -8.95
C GLU A 74 9.46 -4.24 -10.30
N HIS A 75 8.21 -4.68 -10.38
CA HIS A 75 7.64 -5.38 -11.52
C HIS A 75 6.29 -4.78 -11.96
N GLN A 76 6.24 -3.45 -12.06
CA GLN A 76 5.02 -2.67 -12.27
C GLN A 76 4.07 -3.23 -13.36
N VAL A 77 4.57 -3.52 -14.56
CA VAL A 77 3.75 -4.02 -15.67
C VAL A 77 3.21 -5.43 -15.40
N LEU A 78 4.03 -6.31 -14.83
CA LEU A 78 3.62 -7.68 -14.50
C LEU A 78 2.55 -7.67 -13.40
N ALA A 79 2.75 -6.86 -12.36
CA ALA A 79 1.80 -6.63 -11.29
C ALA A 79 0.46 -6.10 -11.84
N MET A 80 0.49 -5.12 -12.76
CA MET A 80 -0.72 -4.60 -13.42
C MET A 80 -1.45 -5.66 -14.24
N LYS A 81 -0.73 -6.53 -14.96
CA LYS A 81 -1.34 -7.64 -15.70
C LYS A 81 -2.06 -8.61 -14.78
N ARG A 82 -1.46 -8.94 -13.63
CA ARG A 82 -2.09 -9.78 -12.60
C ARG A 82 -3.37 -9.13 -12.05
N ILE A 83 -3.33 -7.83 -11.76
CA ILE A 83 -4.50 -7.06 -11.31
C ILE A 83 -5.61 -7.09 -12.37
N ALA A 84 -5.25 -6.84 -13.63
CA ALA A 84 -6.20 -6.85 -14.74
C ALA A 84 -6.88 -8.22 -14.88
N ALA A 85 -6.09 -9.30 -14.87
CA ALA A 85 -6.60 -10.66 -14.93
C ALA A 85 -7.54 -10.98 -13.75
N PHE A 86 -7.17 -10.59 -12.53
CA PHE A 86 -7.97 -10.82 -11.33
C PHE A 86 -9.35 -10.14 -11.38
N PHE A 87 -9.44 -8.94 -11.95
CA PHE A 87 -10.70 -8.22 -12.12
C PHE A 87 -11.42 -8.53 -13.45
N GLY A 88 -10.86 -9.41 -14.29
CA GLY A 88 -11.44 -9.75 -15.60
C GLY A 88 -11.33 -8.64 -16.65
N PHE A 89 -10.37 -7.73 -16.52
CA PHE A 89 -10.11 -6.69 -17.52
C PHE A 89 -9.30 -7.24 -18.68
N SER A 90 -9.74 -6.92 -19.90
CA SER A 90 -9.01 -7.21 -21.14
C SER A 90 -8.37 -5.92 -21.67
N LEU A 91 -7.04 -5.83 -21.58
CA LEU A 91 -6.23 -4.68 -21.99
C LEU A 91 -5.13 -5.12 -22.95
N CYS A 92 -4.70 -4.26 -23.86
CA CYS A 92 -3.56 -4.54 -24.74
C CYS A 92 -2.22 -4.15 -24.08
N GLU A 93 -1.10 -4.59 -24.66
CA GLU A 93 0.25 -4.25 -24.14
C GLU A 93 0.51 -2.74 -24.08
N GLU A 94 0.01 -1.99 -25.06
CA GLU A 94 0.15 -0.53 -25.10
C GLU A 94 -0.57 0.16 -23.95
N ASP A 95 -1.71 -0.38 -23.51
CA ASP A 95 -2.44 0.13 -22.35
C ASP A 95 -1.62 0.00 -21.07
N PHE A 96 -0.96 -1.15 -20.86
CA PHE A 96 -0.13 -1.36 -19.68
C PHE A 96 1.05 -0.39 -19.62
N LEU A 97 1.73 -0.16 -20.76
CA LEU A 97 2.82 0.82 -20.84
C LEU A 97 2.34 2.24 -20.57
N ARG A 98 1.18 2.61 -21.13
CA ARG A 98 0.55 3.92 -20.92
C ARG A 98 0.16 4.13 -19.46
N ILE A 99 -0.44 3.12 -18.82
CA ILE A 99 -0.84 3.18 -17.41
C ILE A 99 0.42 3.27 -16.52
N ALA A 100 1.42 2.41 -16.74
CA ALA A 100 2.66 2.40 -15.99
C ALA A 100 3.35 3.78 -15.98
N LYS A 101 3.41 4.45 -17.14
CA LYS A 101 3.92 5.82 -17.24
C LYS A 101 3.14 6.81 -16.37
N LYS A 102 1.80 6.75 -16.41
CA LYS A 102 0.91 7.65 -15.67
C LYS A 102 0.93 7.41 -14.16
N THR A 103 1.16 6.17 -13.73
CA THR A 103 1.23 5.76 -12.33
C THR A 103 2.66 5.69 -11.80
N SER A 104 3.63 6.23 -12.54
CA SER A 104 5.00 6.37 -12.04
C SER A 104 5.04 7.40 -10.91
N PHE A 105 5.98 7.23 -9.98
CA PHE A 105 6.12 8.13 -8.83
C PHE A 105 6.26 9.60 -9.25
N GLN A 106 7.09 9.86 -10.27
CA GLN A 106 7.31 11.22 -10.79
C GLN A 106 6.00 11.83 -11.33
N ALA A 107 5.29 11.10 -12.19
CA ALA A 107 4.05 11.59 -12.79
C ALA A 107 2.92 11.81 -11.77
N MET A 108 2.88 11.02 -10.69
CA MET A 108 1.90 11.20 -9.62
C MET A 108 2.27 12.35 -8.69
N LYS A 109 3.55 12.49 -8.34
CA LYS A 109 4.05 13.56 -7.46
C LYS A 109 3.86 14.94 -8.07
N GLU A 110 4.05 15.10 -9.38
CA GLU A 110 3.80 16.36 -10.09
C GLU A 110 2.32 16.81 -10.06
N LYS A 111 1.40 15.88 -9.73
CA LYS A 111 -0.04 16.13 -9.66
C LYS A 111 -0.58 16.21 -8.23
N SER A 112 0.28 16.08 -7.22
CA SER A 112 -0.09 16.06 -5.80
C SER A 112 0.10 17.42 -5.14
#